data_AF-A0AAT9G9Z5-F1
#
_entry.id   AF-A0AAT9G9Z5-F1
#
_cell.length_a   1.000
_cell.length_b   1.000
_cell.length_c   1.000
_cell.angle_alpha   90.00
_cell.angle_beta   90.00
_cell.angle_gamma   90.00
#
_symmetry.space_group_name_H-M   'P 1'
#
loop_
_entity.id
_entity.type
_entity.pdbx_description
1 polymer ?
#
loop_
_entity_poly.entity_id
_entity_poly.type
_entity_poly.pdbx_seq_one_letter_code
_entity_poly.pdbx_strand_id
1 'polypeptide(L)'
;MLPDIKLLNNLRQITLKVAQKQLDPPLLVPKDGYYLPLYTTPGSVNFYRNGMADKIIPLTGMENILPTEIEQNQCRDAIFKAFYVDIFRMQKENKEMTATEVQIRTEEQYRLMSPMVGRIETEFLNPLIIAIYQTLIKYNRVPILEGATRPPDIDIEYVSPLSRVQKTSAIASVEQVLGFFQRSGISNFFPEIYDNIDWDECFKLFFELREAPSSILKNEQEVLQIRQQRKMMQMQQLQQQQQIQG
;
A
#
# COMPACT_ATOMS: atom_id res chain seq x y z
N MET A 1 -2.42 -18.38 10.01
CA MET A 1 -1.04 -17.89 9.80
C MET A 1 0.05 -18.75 10.42
N LEU A 2 0.28 -18.72 11.74
CA LEU A 2 1.30 -19.60 12.34
C LEU A 2 1.06 -21.11 12.06
N PRO A 3 -0.19 -21.62 12.06
CA PRO A 3 -0.48 -23.00 11.67
C PRO A 3 -0.03 -23.33 10.24
N ASP A 4 -0.31 -22.44 9.27
CA ASP A 4 0.01 -22.63 7.85
C ASP A 4 1.52 -22.69 7.61
N ILE A 5 2.29 -21.85 8.32
CA ILE A 5 3.76 -21.87 8.28
C ILE A 5 4.30 -23.21 8.82
N LYS A 6 3.77 -23.67 9.97
CA LYS A 6 4.18 -24.95 10.56
C LYS A 6 3.81 -26.13 9.66
N LEU A 7 2.62 -26.09 9.06
CA LEU A 7 2.17 -27.09 8.12
C LEU A 7 3.09 -27.15 6.90
N LEU A 8 3.37 -26.01 6.26
CA LEU A 8 4.27 -25.95 5.11
C LEU A 8 5.68 -26.49 5.42
N ASN A 9 6.23 -26.15 6.60
CA ASN A 9 7.52 -26.66 7.05
C ASN A 9 7.49 -28.19 7.23
N ASN A 10 6.42 -28.72 7.84
CA ASN A 10 6.24 -30.17 8.01
C ASN A 10 6.09 -30.88 6.67
N LEU A 11 5.28 -30.35 5.75
CA LEU A 11 5.12 -30.91 4.41
C LEU A 11 6.46 -30.95 3.67
N ARG A 12 7.26 -29.88 3.77
CA ARG A 12 8.61 -29.85 3.18
C ARG A 12 9.52 -30.92 3.77
N GLN A 13 9.49 -31.12 5.09
CA GLN A 13 10.27 -32.18 5.74
C GLN A 13 9.83 -33.57 5.30
N ILE A 14 8.52 -33.81 5.16
CA ILE A 14 7.99 -35.08 4.65
C ILE A 14 8.45 -35.32 3.21
N THR A 15 8.33 -34.31 2.33
CA THR A 15 8.82 -34.40 0.95
C THR A 15 10.30 -34.77 0.89
N LEU A 16 11.15 -34.15 1.72
CA LEU A 16 12.58 -34.48 1.79
C LEU A 16 12.82 -35.91 2.25
N LYS A 17 12.09 -36.39 3.26
CA LYS A 17 12.19 -37.78 3.75
C LYS A 17 11.75 -38.79 2.69
N VAL A 18 10.69 -38.49 1.94
CA VAL A 18 10.24 -39.34 0.82
C VAL A 18 11.30 -39.38 -0.27
N ALA A 19 11.87 -38.23 -0.66
CA ALA A 19 12.93 -38.16 -1.65
C ALA A 19 14.18 -38.96 -1.22
N GLN A 20 14.56 -38.89 0.05
CA GLN A 20 15.66 -39.69 0.61
C GLN A 20 15.39 -41.19 0.49
N LYS A 21 14.17 -41.65 0.83
CA LYS A 21 13.79 -43.08 0.72
C LYS A 21 13.65 -43.57 -0.72
N GLN A 22 13.37 -42.67 -1.66
CA GLN A 22 13.36 -43.01 -3.10
C GLN A 22 14.79 -43.12 -3.66
N LEU A 23 15.69 -42.25 -3.22
CA LEU A 23 17.10 -42.24 -3.66
C LEU A 23 17.90 -43.38 -3.02
N ASP A 24 17.68 -43.66 -1.73
CA ASP A 24 18.33 -44.73 -0.97
C ASP A 24 17.26 -45.56 -0.24
N PRO A 25 16.63 -46.52 -0.94
CA PRO A 25 15.54 -47.31 -0.37
C PRO A 25 16.06 -48.30 0.68
N PRO A 26 15.27 -48.58 1.74
CA PRO A 26 15.62 -49.61 2.71
C PRO A 26 15.72 -50.98 2.03
N LEU A 27 16.67 -51.79 2.49
CA LEU A 27 16.95 -53.09 1.93
C LEU A 27 16.27 -54.20 2.74
N LEU A 28 15.62 -55.13 2.05
CA LEU A 28 15.07 -56.34 2.65
C LEU A 28 16.19 -57.39 2.74
N VAL A 29 16.56 -57.75 3.96
CA VAL A 29 17.62 -58.73 4.24
C VAL A 29 16.99 -59.96 4.91
N PRO A 30 17.13 -61.16 4.32
CA PRO A 30 16.70 -62.41 4.95
C PRO A 30 17.37 -62.63 6.33
N LYS A 31 16.66 -63.26 7.28
CA LYS A 31 17.13 -63.36 8.67
C LYS A 31 18.26 -64.39 8.85
N ASP A 32 18.23 -65.46 8.07
CA ASP A 32 19.08 -66.65 8.26
C ASP A 32 20.24 -66.72 7.25
N GLY A 33 20.44 -65.67 6.44
CA GLY A 33 21.51 -65.62 5.44
C GLY A 33 22.88 -65.28 6.03
N TYR A 34 23.93 -65.96 5.56
CA TYR A 34 25.31 -65.61 5.88
C TYR A 34 25.78 -64.49 4.93
N TYR A 35 25.97 -63.28 5.45
CA TYR A 35 26.32 -62.12 4.64
C TYR A 35 27.81 -61.81 4.72
N LEU A 36 28.47 -61.80 3.57
CA LEU A 36 29.66 -60.97 3.34
C LEU A 36 29.29 -59.49 3.60
N PRO A 37 30.24 -58.61 3.95
CA PRO A 37 29.95 -57.19 4.09
C PRO A 37 29.28 -56.65 2.83
N LEU A 38 28.09 -56.07 2.99
CA LEU A 38 27.32 -55.47 1.91
C LEU A 38 27.85 -54.06 1.64
N TYR A 39 28.22 -53.78 0.39
CA TYR A 39 28.61 -52.44 -0.03
C TYR A 39 27.45 -51.79 -0.78
N THR A 40 27.00 -50.63 -0.29
CA THR A 40 25.92 -49.81 -0.89
C THR A 40 26.43 -48.57 -1.61
N THR A 41 27.76 -48.40 -1.68
CA THR A 41 28.39 -47.28 -2.40
C THR A 41 28.16 -47.41 -3.91
N PRO A 42 27.93 -46.29 -4.63
CA PRO A 42 27.79 -46.32 -6.09
C PRO A 42 28.96 -47.04 -6.77
N GLY A 43 28.67 -48.04 -7.60
CA GLY A 43 29.68 -48.80 -8.36
C GLY A 43 30.34 -49.99 -7.62
N SER A 44 29.92 -50.33 -6.40
CA SER A 44 30.43 -51.53 -5.72
C SER A 44 29.92 -52.83 -6.33
N VAL A 45 30.77 -53.86 -6.35
CA VAL A 45 30.43 -55.20 -6.83
C VAL A 45 30.11 -56.10 -5.64
N ASN A 46 28.85 -56.57 -5.56
CA ASN A 46 28.41 -57.53 -4.55
C ASN A 46 28.23 -58.92 -5.19
N PHE A 47 28.89 -59.94 -4.65
CA PHE A 47 28.80 -61.31 -5.15
C PHE A 47 27.60 -62.02 -4.54
N TYR A 48 26.83 -62.72 -5.37
CA TYR A 48 25.72 -63.58 -4.92
C TYR A 48 25.86 -64.98 -5.50
N ARG A 49 25.34 -65.99 -4.79
CA ARG A 49 25.34 -67.38 -5.27
C ARG A 49 24.17 -67.59 -6.23
N ASN A 50 24.46 -68.09 -7.43
CA ASN A 50 23.42 -68.42 -8.40
C ASN A 50 22.55 -69.57 -7.89
N GLY A 51 21.22 -69.41 -7.92
CA GLY A 51 20.26 -70.42 -7.45
C GLY A 51 19.71 -70.26 -6.03
N MET A 52 20.17 -69.28 -5.23
CA MET A 52 19.51 -68.93 -3.96
C MET A 52 18.33 -67.97 -4.20
N ALA A 53 17.18 -68.26 -3.58
CA ALA A 53 16.00 -67.38 -3.59
C ALA A 53 16.17 -66.16 -2.67
N ASP A 54 17.00 -66.29 -1.64
CA ASP A 54 17.27 -65.28 -0.62
C ASP A 54 18.21 -64.19 -1.16
N LYS A 55 17.63 -63.19 -1.82
CA LYS A 55 18.35 -62.00 -2.31
C LYS A 55 18.04 -60.79 -1.45
N ILE A 56 19.05 -59.97 -1.22
CA ILE A 56 18.84 -58.62 -0.68
C ILE A 56 18.27 -57.77 -1.82
N ILE A 57 17.03 -57.32 -1.65
CA ILE A 57 16.34 -56.48 -2.62
C ILE A 57 15.92 -55.16 -1.97
N PRO A 58 16.00 -54.04 -2.70
CA PRO A 58 15.42 -52.80 -2.22
C PRO A 58 13.91 -52.99 -2.08
N LEU A 59 13.33 -52.41 -1.03
CA LEU A 59 11.88 -52.35 -0.88
C LEU A 59 11.32 -51.42 -1.97
N THR A 60 10.86 -52.01 -3.07
CA THR A 60 10.19 -51.30 -4.17
C THR A 60 8.68 -51.26 -3.94
N GLY A 61 8.00 -50.26 -4.50
CA GLY A 61 6.54 -50.13 -4.37
C GLY A 61 6.05 -49.21 -3.25
N MET A 62 6.89 -48.30 -2.76
CA MET A 62 6.37 -47.16 -1.98
C MET A 62 5.52 -46.31 -2.93
N GLU A 63 4.20 -46.28 -2.73
CA GLU A 63 3.34 -45.34 -3.45
C GLU A 63 3.86 -43.92 -3.22
N ASN A 64 3.89 -43.12 -4.29
CA ASN A 64 4.30 -41.72 -4.24
C ASN A 64 3.24 -40.90 -3.50
N ILE A 65 3.21 -41.01 -2.17
CA ILE A 65 2.45 -40.10 -1.31
C ILE A 65 3.31 -38.84 -1.13
N LEU A 66 3.58 -38.16 -2.24
CA LEU A 66 4.15 -36.83 -2.18
C LEU A 66 3.04 -35.90 -1.70
N PRO A 67 3.28 -35.04 -0.68
CA PRO A 67 2.37 -33.96 -0.39
C PRO A 67 2.07 -33.20 -1.68
N THR A 68 0.78 -33.07 -2.02
CA THR A 68 0.37 -32.47 -3.29
C THR A 68 0.98 -31.08 -3.37
N GLU A 69 1.67 -30.76 -4.46
CA GLU A 69 2.23 -29.41 -4.67
C GLU A 69 1.16 -28.32 -4.52
N ILE A 70 -0.10 -28.67 -4.81
CA ILE A 70 -1.29 -27.86 -4.60
C ILE A 70 -1.41 -27.39 -3.13
N GLU A 71 -1.30 -28.28 -2.14
CA GLU A 71 -1.44 -27.91 -0.73
C GLU A 71 -0.29 -27.01 -0.27
N GLN A 72 0.94 -27.30 -0.76
CA GLN A 72 2.09 -26.46 -0.45
C GLN A 72 1.94 -25.06 -1.06
N ASN A 73 1.43 -24.97 -2.28
CA ASN A 73 1.18 -23.70 -2.95
C ASN A 73 0.06 -22.91 -2.24
N GLN A 74 -1.03 -23.56 -1.84
CA GLN A 74 -2.09 -22.93 -1.05
C GLN A 74 -1.56 -22.35 0.27
N CYS A 75 -0.72 -23.09 1.00
CA CYS A 75 -0.10 -22.58 2.22
C CYS A 75 0.83 -21.39 1.92
N ARG A 76 1.63 -21.44 0.85
CA ARG A 76 2.49 -20.32 0.45
C ARG A 76 1.70 -19.09 0.08
N ASP A 77 0.61 -19.26 -0.67
CA ASP A 77 -0.25 -18.16 -1.10
C ASP A 77 -0.97 -17.53 0.10
N ALA A 78 -1.45 -18.33 1.05
CA ALA A 78 -2.00 -17.84 2.31
C ALA A 78 -0.95 -17.04 3.11
N ILE A 79 0.30 -17.51 3.12
CA ILE A 79 1.40 -16.79 3.77
C ILE A 79 1.69 -15.46 3.05
N PHE A 80 1.82 -15.46 1.73
CA PHE A 80 2.11 -14.25 0.96
C PHE A 80 1.00 -13.20 1.10
N LYS A 81 -0.27 -13.62 1.09
CA LYS A 81 -1.42 -12.75 1.32
C LYS A 81 -1.36 -12.07 2.68
N ALA A 82 -1.07 -12.82 3.74
CA ALA A 82 -1.02 -12.28 5.09
C ALA A 82 0.18 -11.38 5.36
N PHE A 83 1.29 -11.57 4.64
CA PHE A 83 2.43 -10.65 4.66
C PHE A 83 2.33 -9.54 3.61
N TYR A 84 1.18 -9.40 2.94
CA TYR A 84 0.92 -8.38 1.92
C TYR A 84 1.96 -8.37 0.80
N VAL A 85 2.64 -9.50 0.56
CA VAL A 85 3.67 -9.63 -0.46
C VAL A 85 3.07 -9.43 -1.85
N ASP A 86 1.81 -9.80 -2.02
CA ASP A 86 1.06 -9.63 -3.27
C ASP A 86 0.98 -8.17 -3.70
N ILE A 87 0.84 -7.24 -2.74
CA ILE A 87 0.81 -5.79 -3.03
C ILE A 87 2.10 -5.35 -3.72
N PHE A 88 3.25 -5.89 -3.33
CA PHE A 88 4.55 -5.52 -3.89
C PHE A 88 4.94 -6.37 -5.12
N ARG A 89 4.30 -7.51 -5.36
CA ARG A 89 4.60 -8.40 -6.50
C ARG A 89 3.90 -8.00 -7.80
N MET A 90 2.72 -7.37 -7.72
CA MET A 90 1.92 -7.01 -8.89
C MET A 90 2.66 -6.12 -9.91
N GLN A 91 3.68 -5.36 -9.51
CA GLN A 91 4.48 -4.53 -10.44
C GLN A 91 5.54 -5.31 -11.23
N LYS A 92 5.93 -6.51 -10.78
CA LYS A 92 7.02 -7.26 -11.42
C LYS A 92 6.58 -8.21 -12.54
N GLU A 93 5.34 -8.69 -12.52
CA GLU A 93 4.90 -9.75 -13.44
C GLU A 93 4.50 -9.22 -14.83
N ASN A 94 4.02 -7.97 -14.95
CA ASN A 94 3.61 -7.39 -16.23
C ASN A 94 4.59 -6.29 -16.68
N LYS A 95 5.65 -6.68 -17.38
CA LYS A 95 6.63 -5.74 -17.96
C LYS A 95 6.08 -4.92 -19.14
N GLU A 96 4.91 -5.32 -19.67
CA GLU A 96 4.23 -4.68 -20.80
C GLU A 96 2.88 -4.07 -20.35
N MET A 97 2.91 -3.11 -19.42
CA MET A 97 1.71 -2.37 -19.03
C MET A 97 1.65 -1.00 -19.69
N THR A 98 0.44 -0.56 -20.04
CA THR A 98 0.18 0.81 -20.48
C THR A 98 0.25 1.78 -19.29
N ALA A 99 0.63 3.05 -19.54
CA ALA A 99 0.79 4.05 -18.48
C ALA A 99 -0.45 4.23 -17.60
N THR A 100 -1.65 4.17 -18.18
CA THR A 100 -2.93 4.29 -17.46
C THR A 100 -3.20 3.08 -16.57
N GLU A 101 -2.88 1.88 -17.03
CA GLU A 101 -3.08 0.65 -16.25
C GLU A 101 -2.14 0.61 -15.04
N VAL A 102 -0.91 1.09 -15.20
CA VAL A 102 0.05 1.24 -14.09
C VAL A 102 -0.50 2.18 -13.03
N GLN A 103 -1.10 3.30 -13.44
CA GLN A 103 -1.69 4.26 -12.51
C GLN A 103 -2.85 3.64 -11.73
N ILE A 104 -3.83 3.04 -12.41
CA ILE A 104 -5.01 2.42 -11.77
C ILE A 104 -4.57 1.31 -10.79
N ARG A 105 -3.64 0.44 -11.20
CA ARG A 105 -3.10 -0.61 -10.33
C ARG A 105 -2.40 -0.05 -9.10
N THR A 106 -1.63 1.01 -9.26
CA THR A 106 -0.95 1.67 -8.15
C THR A 106 -1.96 2.29 -7.18
N GLU A 107 -3.06 2.86 -7.69
CA GLU A 107 -4.17 3.36 -6.87
C GLU A 107 -4.88 2.24 -6.10
N GLU A 108 -5.13 1.08 -6.73
CA GLU A 108 -5.68 -0.10 -6.06
C GLU A 108 -4.75 -0.61 -4.95
N GLN A 109 -3.44 -0.66 -5.19
CA GLN A 109 -2.45 -1.03 -4.19
C GLN A 109 -2.49 -0.09 -2.98
N TYR A 110 -2.47 1.22 -3.21
CA TYR A 110 -2.55 2.18 -2.11
C TYR A 110 -3.87 2.06 -1.34
N ARG A 111 -4.98 1.81 -2.03
CA ARG A 111 -6.29 1.59 -1.39
C ARG A 111 -6.27 0.39 -0.44
N LEU A 112 -5.61 -0.71 -0.83
CA LEU A 112 -5.45 -1.90 0.01
C LEU A 112 -4.53 -1.65 1.22
N MET A 113 -3.51 -0.80 1.06
CA MET A 113 -2.60 -0.43 2.15
C MET A 113 -3.17 0.61 3.12
N SER A 114 -4.17 1.38 2.70
CA SER A 114 -4.77 2.50 3.47
C SER A 114 -5.07 2.15 4.93
N PRO A 115 -5.76 1.04 5.25
CA PRO A 115 -6.10 0.73 6.64
C PRO A 115 -4.88 0.44 7.50
N MET A 116 -3.83 -0.18 6.94
CA MET A 116 -2.61 -0.48 7.68
C MET A 116 -1.80 0.79 7.96
N VAL A 117 -1.68 1.67 6.97
CA VAL A 117 -1.01 2.96 7.12
C VAL A 117 -1.72 3.80 8.17
N GLY A 118 -3.05 3.91 8.09
CA GLY A 118 -3.85 4.64 9.09
C GLY A 118 -3.70 4.08 10.51
N ARG A 119 -3.58 2.75 10.66
CA ARG A 119 -3.28 2.13 11.97
C ARG A 119 -1.87 2.43 12.45
N ILE A 120 -0.87 2.40 11.58
CA ILE A 120 0.51 2.81 11.95
C ILE A 120 0.52 4.28 12.37
N GLU A 121 -0.20 5.15 11.66
CA GLU A 121 -0.33 6.57 11.97
C GLU A 121 -0.99 6.77 13.34
N THR A 122 -2.15 6.16 13.58
CA THR A 122 -2.95 6.38 14.79
C THR A 122 -2.43 5.63 16.02
N GLU A 123 -1.97 4.39 15.86
CA GLU A 123 -1.56 3.52 16.98
C GLU A 123 -0.07 3.64 17.31
N PHE A 124 0.79 4.10 16.39
CA PHE A 124 2.24 4.16 16.60
C PHE A 124 2.83 5.56 16.40
N LEU A 125 2.68 6.16 15.22
CA LEU A 125 3.32 7.45 14.92
C LEU A 125 2.73 8.60 15.74
N ASN A 126 1.41 8.65 15.92
CA ASN A 126 0.74 9.68 16.73
C ASN A 126 1.25 9.65 18.18
N PRO A 127 1.18 8.52 18.91
CA PRO A 127 1.74 8.45 20.25
C PRO A 127 3.24 8.79 20.30
N LEU A 128 4.02 8.36 19.31
CA LEU A 128 5.46 8.62 19.25
C LEU A 128 5.76 10.12 19.09
N ILE A 129 5.09 10.79 18.14
CA ILE A 129 5.27 12.22 17.88
C ILE A 129 4.82 13.04 19.10
N ILE A 130 3.68 12.71 19.70
CA ILE A 130 3.18 13.37 20.91
C ILE A 130 4.19 13.20 22.06
N ALA A 131 4.73 11.99 22.26
CA ALA A 131 5.72 11.73 23.31
C ALA A 131 7.01 12.52 23.09
N ILE A 132 7.50 12.60 21.84
CA ILE A 132 8.67 13.42 21.49
C ILE A 132 8.37 14.89 21.73
N TYR A 133 7.21 15.39 21.30
CA TYR A 133 6.82 16.78 21.47
C TYR A 133 6.73 17.18 22.95
N GLN A 134 6.07 16.37 23.78
CA GLN A 134 6.01 16.57 25.23
C GLN A 134 7.41 16.57 25.86
N THR A 135 8.31 15.71 25.38
CA THR A 135 9.70 15.68 25.82
C THR A 135 10.44 16.97 25.44
N LEU A 136 10.26 17.48 24.22
CA LEU A 136 10.86 18.74 23.77
C LEU A 136 10.35 19.94 24.57
N ILE A 137 9.06 19.97 24.92
CA ILE A 137 8.48 20.97 25.82
C ILE A 137 9.17 20.93 27.18
N LYS A 138 9.33 19.74 27.77
CA LYS A 138 10.00 19.57 29.07
C LYS A 138 11.42 20.14 29.10
N TYR A 139 12.14 20.07 27.98
CA TYR A 139 13.51 20.59 27.86
C TYR A 139 13.58 22.01 27.28
N ASN A 140 12.46 22.73 27.17
CA ASN A 140 12.40 24.08 26.58
C ASN A 140 13.05 24.17 25.20
N ARG A 141 12.90 23.12 24.37
CA ARG A 141 13.44 23.05 23.00
C ARG A 141 12.41 23.45 21.94
N VAL A 142 11.15 23.67 22.32
CA VAL A 142 10.10 24.14 21.43
C VAL A 142 10.01 25.66 21.52
N PRO A 143 10.08 26.40 20.40
CA PRO A 143 9.93 27.85 20.41
C PRO A 143 8.51 28.23 20.86
N ILE A 144 8.41 29.22 21.73
CA ILE A 144 7.14 29.79 22.16
C ILE A 144 6.77 30.89 21.16
N LEU A 145 5.55 30.83 20.61
CA LEU A 145 5.03 31.86 19.71
C LEU A 145 4.92 33.20 20.44
N GLU A 146 5.14 34.31 19.73
CA GLU A 146 5.03 35.65 20.32
C GLU A 146 3.62 35.87 20.91
N GLY A 147 3.55 36.26 22.18
CA GLY A 147 2.28 36.46 22.91
C GLY A 147 1.69 35.20 23.55
N ALA A 148 2.26 34.02 23.32
CA ALA A 148 1.81 32.79 23.97
C ALA A 148 2.56 32.53 25.29
N THR A 149 1.83 32.14 26.34
CA THR A 149 2.43 31.72 27.63
C THR A 149 2.83 30.25 27.67
N ARG A 150 2.44 29.45 26.67
CA ARG A 150 2.71 28.03 26.54
C ARG A 150 3.06 27.68 25.09
N PRO A 151 3.83 26.61 24.85
CA PRO A 151 3.99 26.05 23.51
C PRO A 151 2.62 25.73 22.90
N PRO A 152 2.44 25.92 21.58
CA PRO A 152 1.16 25.65 20.92
C PRO A 152 0.79 24.16 21.00
N ASP A 153 -0.50 23.85 20.92
CA ASP A 153 -0.94 22.47 20.70
C ASP A 153 -0.54 22.02 19.29
N ILE A 154 -0.19 20.74 19.14
CA ILE A 154 0.17 20.16 17.84
C ILE A 154 -1.05 19.48 17.22
N ASP A 155 -1.31 19.81 15.96
CA ASP A 155 -2.17 19.02 15.08
C ASP A 155 -1.28 18.25 14.10
N ILE A 156 -1.49 16.94 14.00
CA ILE A 156 -0.61 16.04 13.23
C ILE A 156 -1.34 15.64 11.96
N GLU A 157 -0.94 16.22 10.83
CA GLU A 157 -1.41 15.83 9.51
C GLU A 157 -0.37 14.94 8.79
N TYR A 158 -0.76 13.73 8.38
CA TYR A 158 0.11 12.85 7.62
C TYR A 158 -0.04 13.06 6.10
N VAL A 159 1.06 13.46 5.47
CA VAL A 159 1.13 13.63 4.02
C VAL A 159 1.60 12.33 3.36
N SER A 160 0.70 11.35 3.22
CA SER A 160 1.00 10.10 2.51
C SER A 160 0.77 10.21 0.99
N PRO A 161 1.45 9.42 0.14
CA PRO A 161 1.16 9.35 -1.30
C PRO A 161 -0.30 8.99 -1.61
N LEU A 162 -0.94 8.16 -0.77
CA LEU A 162 -2.36 7.86 -0.89
C LEU A 162 -3.22 9.09 -0.52
N SER A 163 -2.86 9.83 0.51
CA SER A 163 -3.52 11.10 0.86
C SER A 163 -3.42 12.07 -0.33
N ARG A 164 -2.26 12.14 -0.99
CA ARG A 164 -2.10 12.91 -2.24
C ARG A 164 -2.96 12.38 -3.38
N VAL A 165 -3.07 11.07 -3.59
CA VAL A 165 -3.94 10.47 -4.63
C VAL A 165 -5.41 10.79 -4.36
N GLN A 166 -5.88 10.65 -3.11
CA GLN A 166 -7.24 11.01 -2.72
C GLN A 166 -7.51 12.51 -2.93
N LYS A 167 -6.59 13.37 -2.48
CA LYS A 167 -6.65 14.82 -2.69
C LYS A 167 -6.64 15.16 -4.19
N THR A 168 -5.85 14.46 -5.01
CA THR A 168 -5.78 14.63 -6.48
C THR A 168 -7.07 14.20 -7.17
N SER A 169 -7.69 13.09 -6.74
CA SER A 169 -8.99 12.65 -7.26
C SER A 169 -10.09 13.66 -6.92
N ALA A 170 -10.05 14.26 -5.73
CA ALA A 170 -10.98 15.33 -5.36
C ALA A 170 -10.79 16.57 -6.25
N ILE A 171 -9.54 16.99 -6.49
CA ILE A 171 -9.21 18.09 -7.42
C ILE A 171 -9.75 17.78 -8.82
N ALA A 172 -9.45 16.61 -9.37
CA ALA A 172 -9.89 16.21 -10.70
C ALA A 172 -11.43 16.24 -10.82
N SER A 173 -12.13 15.85 -9.76
CA SER A 173 -13.61 15.88 -9.72
C SER A 173 -14.14 17.32 -9.77
N VAL A 174 -13.54 18.22 -8.99
CA VAL A 174 -13.90 19.66 -8.99
C VAL A 174 -13.59 20.29 -10.35
N GLU A 175 -12.41 20.03 -10.92
CA GLU A 175 -12.01 20.49 -12.25
C GLU A 175 -12.97 19.98 -13.34
N GLN A 176 -13.45 18.75 -13.24
CA GLN A 176 -14.44 18.20 -14.18
C GLN A 176 -15.80 18.89 -14.10
N VAL A 177 -16.31 19.15 -12.88
CA VAL A 177 -17.58 19.86 -12.67
C VAL A 177 -17.49 21.29 -13.19
N LEU A 178 -16.43 22.03 -12.84
CA LEU A 178 -16.22 23.40 -13.33
C LEU A 178 -16.04 23.42 -14.85
N GLY A 179 -15.27 22.48 -15.39
CA GLY A 179 -15.09 22.32 -16.83
C GLY A 179 -16.39 21.96 -17.56
N PHE A 180 -17.31 21.21 -16.93
CA PHE A 180 -18.62 20.92 -17.50
C PHE A 180 -19.48 22.19 -17.60
N PHE A 181 -19.53 23.03 -16.55
CA PHE A 181 -20.24 24.31 -16.62
C PHE A 181 -19.67 25.24 -17.69
N GLN A 182 -18.35 25.31 -17.82
CA GLN A 182 -17.70 26.12 -18.85
C GLN A 182 -17.99 25.61 -20.26
N ARG A 183 -17.95 24.29 -20.50
CA ARG A 183 -18.18 23.69 -21.83
C ARG A 183 -19.66 23.65 -22.24
N SER A 184 -20.56 23.46 -21.28
CA SER A 184 -22.00 23.40 -21.54
C SER A 184 -22.60 24.75 -21.95
N GLY A 185 -21.88 25.86 -21.69
CA GLY A 185 -22.36 27.20 -21.98
C GLY A 185 -23.60 27.59 -21.15
N ILE A 186 -23.92 26.82 -20.10
CA ILE A 186 -25.06 27.07 -19.21
C ILE A 186 -24.98 28.46 -18.59
N SER A 187 -23.75 28.97 -18.40
CA SER A 187 -23.48 30.32 -17.93
C SER A 187 -24.06 31.44 -18.80
N ASN A 188 -24.29 31.17 -20.10
CA ASN A 188 -24.88 32.16 -21.01
C ASN A 188 -26.41 32.25 -20.85
N PHE A 189 -27.03 31.19 -20.31
CA PHE A 189 -28.48 31.10 -20.16
C PHE A 189 -28.93 31.30 -18.71
N PHE A 190 -28.13 30.81 -17.75
CA PHE A 190 -28.39 30.87 -16.30
C PHE A 190 -27.12 31.28 -15.56
N PRO A 191 -26.76 32.58 -15.57
CA PRO A 191 -25.53 33.07 -14.91
C PRO A 191 -25.55 32.89 -13.39
N GLU A 192 -26.73 32.86 -12.78
CA GLU A 192 -26.98 32.64 -11.36
C GLU A 192 -26.57 31.24 -10.84
N ILE A 193 -26.28 30.29 -11.74
CA ILE A 193 -25.74 28.97 -11.34
C ILE A 193 -24.40 29.11 -10.61
N TYR A 194 -23.59 30.12 -10.95
CA TYR A 194 -22.31 30.35 -10.29
C TYR A 194 -22.44 30.91 -8.87
N ASP A 195 -23.60 31.44 -8.49
CA ASP A 195 -23.85 31.94 -7.13
C ASP A 195 -24.03 30.78 -6.13
N ASN A 196 -24.32 29.58 -6.62
CA ASN A 196 -24.41 28.37 -5.79
C ASN A 196 -23.03 27.83 -5.37
N ILE A 197 -21.93 28.36 -5.94
CA ILE A 197 -20.57 27.94 -5.63
C ILE A 197 -19.92 28.99 -4.74
N ASP A 198 -19.48 28.58 -3.56
CA ASP A 198 -18.58 29.40 -2.75
C ASP A 198 -17.17 29.37 -3.38
N TRP A 199 -16.87 30.38 -4.17
CA TRP A 199 -15.59 30.50 -4.86
C TRP A 199 -14.41 30.70 -3.92
N ASP A 200 -14.63 31.25 -2.71
CA ASP A 200 -13.57 31.47 -1.74
C ASP A 200 -13.16 30.16 -1.07
N GLU A 201 -14.14 29.39 -0.61
CA GLU A 201 -13.89 28.06 -0.05
C GLU A 201 -13.37 27.10 -1.13
N CYS A 202 -13.89 27.18 -2.35
CA CYS A 202 -13.36 26.39 -3.47
C CYS A 202 -11.89 26.71 -3.75
N PHE A 203 -11.50 27.99 -3.72
CA PHE A 203 -10.11 28.41 -3.92
C PHE A 203 -9.19 27.97 -2.78
N LYS A 204 -9.63 28.11 -1.52
CA LYS A 204 -8.89 27.64 -0.34
C LYS A 204 -8.69 26.13 -0.40
N LEU A 205 -9.75 25.38 -0.68
CA LEU A 205 -9.70 23.93 -0.86
C LEU A 205 -8.73 23.55 -1.97
N PHE A 206 -8.73 24.27 -3.10
CA PHE A 206 -7.79 24.00 -4.19
C PHE A 206 -6.33 24.21 -3.79
N PHE A 207 -6.04 25.28 -3.02
CA PHE A 207 -4.71 25.54 -2.48
C PHE A 207 -4.27 24.48 -1.47
N GLU A 208 -5.17 24.07 -0.58
CA GLU A 208 -4.93 23.02 0.41
C GLU A 208 -4.66 21.67 -0.25
N LEU A 209 -5.49 21.29 -1.24
CA LEU A 209 -5.35 20.04 -1.97
C LEU A 209 -4.07 20.00 -2.83
N ARG A 210 -3.56 21.16 -3.27
CA ARG A 210 -2.30 21.29 -4.04
C ARG A 210 -1.06 21.50 -3.15
N GLU A 211 -1.21 21.51 -1.83
CA GLU A 211 -0.13 21.75 -0.86
C GLU A 211 0.64 23.05 -1.14
N ALA A 212 -0.03 24.07 -1.68
CA ALA A 212 0.59 25.35 -1.95
C ALA A 212 0.86 26.10 -0.62
N PRO A 213 2.03 26.74 -0.45
CA PRO A 213 2.34 27.46 0.77
C PRO A 213 1.28 28.50 1.10
N SER A 214 0.71 28.43 2.31
CA SER A 214 -0.30 29.39 2.79
C SER A 214 0.21 30.82 2.84
N SER A 215 1.53 31.02 2.85
CA SER A 215 2.19 32.33 2.74
C SER A 215 1.86 33.09 1.45
N ILE A 216 1.33 32.41 0.43
CA ILE A 216 0.90 33.01 -0.84
C ILE A 216 -0.52 33.60 -0.71
N LEU A 217 -1.31 33.13 0.26
CA LEU A 217 -2.67 33.61 0.50
C LEU A 217 -2.64 34.92 1.27
N LYS A 218 -3.49 35.86 0.85
CA LYS A 218 -3.76 37.09 1.61
C LYS A 218 -4.71 36.79 2.76
N ASN A 219 -4.56 37.51 3.86
CA ASN A 219 -5.48 37.39 4.99
C ASN A 219 -6.92 37.78 4.58
N GLU A 220 -7.92 37.15 5.20
CA GLU A 220 -9.34 37.40 4.88
C GLU A 220 -9.72 38.87 5.03
N GLN A 221 -9.18 39.55 6.05
CA GLN A 221 -9.41 40.98 6.26
C GLN A 221 -8.85 41.83 5.12
N GLU A 222 -7.68 41.47 4.57
CA GLU A 222 -7.08 42.18 3.44
C GLU A 222 -7.91 41.97 2.17
N VAL A 223 -8.40 40.75 1.92
CA VAL A 223 -9.28 40.44 0.79
C VAL A 223 -10.60 41.19 0.88
N LEU A 224 -11.22 41.25 2.07
CA LEU A 224 -12.45 42.00 2.32
C LEU A 224 -12.27 43.50 2.07
N GLN A 225 -11.18 44.09 2.55
CA GLN A 225 -10.87 45.51 2.31
C GLN A 225 -10.70 45.82 0.81
N ILE A 226 -9.96 44.97 0.09
CA ILE A 226 -9.77 45.12 -1.36
C ILE A 226 -11.10 45.04 -2.10
N ARG A 227 -12.01 44.14 -1.69
CA ARG A 227 -13.35 44.00 -2.30
C ARG A 227 -14.24 45.21 -2.01
N GLN A 228 -14.22 45.72 -0.78
CA GLN A 228 -14.95 46.93 -0.41
C GLN A 228 -14.46 48.15 -1.18
N GLN A 229 -13.14 48.33 -1.31
CA GLN A 229 -12.57 49.40 -2.14
C GLN A 229 -12.98 49.26 -3.61
N ARG A 230 -12.98 48.05 -4.16
CA ARG A 230 -13.45 47.81 -5.54
C ARG A 230 -14.92 48.18 -5.72
N LYS A 231 -15.80 47.80 -4.77
CA LYS A 231 -17.22 48.18 -4.80
C LYS A 231 -17.41 49.70 -4.75
N MET A 232 -16.67 50.38 -3.88
CA MET A 232 -16.74 51.85 -3.77
C MET A 232 -16.27 52.56 -5.05
N MET A 233 -15.18 52.09 -5.67
CA MET A 233 -14.69 52.62 -6.95
C MET A 233 -15.70 52.40 -8.08
N GLN A 234 -16.35 51.24 -8.14
CA GLN A 234 -17.39 50.98 -9.15
C GLN A 234 -18.60 51.90 -8.99
N MET A 235 -19.07 52.14 -7.76
CA MET A 235 -20.17 53.09 -7.52
C MET A 235 -19.80 54.51 -7.94
N GLN A 236 -18.57 54.96 -7.69
CA GLN A 236 -18.10 56.27 -8.13
C GLN A 236 -18.01 56.39 -9.67
N GLN A 237 -17.54 55.35 -10.37
CA GLN A 237 -17.52 55.35 -11.84
C GLN A 237 -18.92 55.38 -12.44
N LEU A 238 -19.88 54.65 -11.86
CA LEU A 238 -21.28 54.68 -12.29
C LEU A 238 -21.93 56.05 -12.06
N GLN A 239 -21.63 56.72 -10.94
CA GLN A 239 -22.12 58.09 -10.71
C GLN A 239 -21.50 59.10 -11.68
N GLN A 240 -20.20 58.99 -11.99
CA GLN A 240 -19.55 59.86 -12.97
C GLN A 240 -20.07 59.62 -14.39
N GLN A 241 -20.34 58.37 -14.80
CA GLN A 241 -20.93 58.09 -16.11
C GLN A 241 -22.36 58.64 -16.23
N GLN A 242 -23.17 58.58 -15.17
CA GLN A 242 -24.51 59.19 -15.17
C GLN A 242 -24.46 60.73 -15.20
N GLN A 243 -23.41 61.35 -14.66
CA GLN A 243 -23.22 62.81 -14.75
C GLN A 243 -22.67 63.30 -16.10
N ILE A 244 -22.10 62.41 -16.92
CA ILE A 244 -21.56 62.75 -18.25
C ILE A 244 -22.59 62.51 -19.37
N GLN A 245 -23.63 61.69 -19.13
CA GLN A 245 -24.70 61.42 -20.10
C GLN A 245 -26.01 62.21 -19.87
N GLY A 246 -26.09 63.03 -18.81
CA GLY A 246 -27.20 63.96 -18.55
C GLY A 246 -26.80 65.40 -18.83
#